data_AF-A0A523WSR2-F1
#
_entry.id   AF-A0A523WSR2-F1
#
_cell.length_a   1.000
_cell.length_b   1.000
_cell.length_c   1.000
_cell.angle_alpha   90.00
_cell.angle_beta   90.00
_cell.angle_gamma   90.00
#
_symmetry.space_group_name_H-M   'P 1'
#
loop_
_entity.id
_entity.type
_entity.pdbx_description
1 polymer ?
#
loop_
_entity_poly.entity_id
_entity_poly.type
_entity_poly.pdbx_seq_one_letter_code
_entity_poly.pdbx_strand_id
1 'polypeptide(L)' 'MMKTRKSWREKLEREQEPKLVDTTKGKMLVPKPLDVDALIRKVRKGKLVTVTQLRERLAKDFGADSPVL' A
#
# COMPACT_ATOMS: atom_id res chain seq x y z
N MET A 1 22.49 11.99 -22.20
CA MET A 1 21.29 11.18 -22.51
C MET A 1 20.14 11.65 -21.62
N MET A 2 19.02 12.09 -22.18
CA MET A 2 17.88 12.58 -21.39
C MET A 2 17.18 11.39 -20.73
N LYS A 3 17.04 11.39 -19.39
CA LYS A 3 16.21 10.39 -18.69
C LYS A 3 14.74 10.66 -19.04
N THR A 4 14.09 9.73 -19.71
CA THR A 4 12.64 9.77 -19.97
C THR A 4 11.87 9.78 -18.65
N ARG A 5 10.80 10.58 -18.59
CA ARG A 5 9.91 10.60 -17.42
C ARG A 5 9.20 9.26 -17.31
N LYS A 6 9.29 8.62 -16.14
CA LYS A 6 8.55 7.39 -15.84
C LYS A 6 7.05 7.67 -15.79
N SER A 7 6.27 6.80 -16.41
CA SER A 7 4.81 6.77 -16.27
C SER A 7 4.41 6.46 -14.83
N TRP A 8 3.15 6.74 -14.50
CA TRP A 8 2.59 6.38 -13.19
C TRP A 8 2.65 4.87 -12.94
N ARG A 9 2.39 4.08 -13.98
CA ARG A 9 2.41 2.61 -13.90
C ARG A 9 3.81 2.06 -13.63
N GLU A 10 4.83 2.61 -14.30
CA GLU A 10 6.23 2.26 -14.03
C GLU A 10 6.68 2.60 -12.60
N LYS A 11 6.03 3.56 -11.93
CA LYS A 11 6.30 3.86 -10.51
C LYS A 11 5.66 2.83 -9.58
N LEU A 12 4.45 2.35 -9.91
CA LEU A 12 3.73 1.35 -9.14
C LEU A 12 4.34 -0.05 -9.27
N GLU A 13 4.75 -0.43 -10.48
CA GLU A 13 5.34 -1.73 -10.79
C GLU A 13 6.81 -1.85 -10.35
N ARG A 14 7.35 -0.83 -9.66
CA ARG A 14 8.68 -0.91 -9.06
C ARG A 14 8.71 -2.04 -8.05
N GLU A 15 9.57 -3.02 -8.30
CA GLU A 15 9.82 -4.15 -7.40
C GLU A 15 10.21 -3.65 -6.01
N GLN A 16 9.33 -3.93 -5.06
CA GLN A 16 9.47 -3.66 -3.64
C GLN A 16 8.86 -4.86 -2.94
N GLU A 17 9.45 -5.33 -1.84
CA GLU A 17 8.85 -6.39 -1.03
C GLU A 17 8.02 -5.78 0.09
N PRO A 18 6.89 -6.40 0.48
CA PRO A 18 6.14 -5.92 1.62
C PRO A 18 6.94 -6.25 2.88
N LYS A 19 7.11 -5.28 3.78
CA LYS A 19 7.92 -5.45 4.99
C LYS A 19 7.06 -5.26 6.22
N LEU A 20 7.16 -6.20 7.15
CA LEU A 20 6.70 -6.01 8.52
C LEU A 20 7.90 -5.51 9.33
N VAL A 21 7.73 -4.36 9.97
CA VAL A 21 8.74 -3.72 10.79
C VAL A 21 8.23 -3.71 12.23
N ASP A 22 8.97 -4.32 13.14
CA ASP A 22 8.67 -4.22 14.57
C ASP A 22 9.01 -2.82 15.07
N THR A 23 8.03 -2.17 15.70
CA THR A 23 8.21 -0.87 16.34
C THR A 23 7.85 -0.98 17.83
N THR A 24 8.24 0.03 18.62
CA THR A 24 7.95 0.06 20.07
C THR A 24 6.44 0.00 20.40
N LYS A 25 5.58 0.20 19.40
CA LYS A 25 4.11 0.19 19.48
C LYS A 25 3.46 -1.03 18.80
N GLY A 26 4.24 -2.03 18.34
CA GLY A 26 3.74 -3.23 17.66
C GLY A 26 4.31 -3.40 16.24
N LYS A 27 3.74 -4.34 15.47
CA LYS A 27 4.12 -4.61 14.08
C LYS A 27 3.54 -3.58 13.13
N MET A 28 4.38 -3.00 12.28
CA MET A 28 4.01 -2.00 11.28
C MET A 28 4.21 -2.54 9.86
N LEU A 29 3.25 -2.32 8.98
CA LEU A 29 3.30 -2.80 7.60
C LEU A 29 3.81 -1.72 6.64
N VAL A 30 4.78 -2.05 5.81
CA VAL A 30 5.14 -1.29 4.60
C VAL A 30 4.69 -2.14 3.40
N PRO A 31 3.49 -1.87 2.82
CA PRO A 31 2.92 -2.66 1.74
C PRO A 31 3.55 -2.28 0.40
N LYS A 32 3.39 -3.14 -0.61
CA LYS A 32 3.75 -2.79 -1.98
C LYS A 32 2.75 -1.77 -2.52
N PRO A 33 3.17 -0.87 -3.44
CA PRO A 33 2.23 0.00 -4.14
C PRO A 33 1.10 -0.77 -4.84
N LEU A 34 1.40 -1.99 -5.33
CA LEU A 34 0.43 -2.88 -5.97
C LEU A 34 -0.61 -3.45 -4.99
N ASP A 35 -0.28 -3.65 -3.72
CA ASP A 35 -1.24 -4.14 -2.72
C ASP A 35 -2.33 -3.09 -2.46
N VAL A 36 -1.92 -1.81 -2.43
CA VAL A 36 -2.82 -0.66 -2.33
C VAL A 36 -3.68 -0.54 -3.59
N ASP A 37 -3.08 -0.62 -4.79
CA ASP A 37 -3.80 -0.56 -6.07
C ASP A 37 -4.84 -1.67 -6.19
N ALA A 38 -4.48 -2.90 -5.81
CA ALA A 38 -5.39 -4.04 -5.82
C ALA A 38 -6.61 -3.85 -4.90
N LEU A 39 -6.43 -3.20 -3.75
CA LEU A 39 -7.54 -2.84 -2.87
C LEU A 39 -8.43 -1.73 -3.46
N ILE A 40 -7.82 -0.68 -4.03
CA ILE A 40 -8.56 0.40 -4.67
C ILE A 40 -9.41 -0.12 -5.82
N ARG A 41 -8.88 -1.04 -6.64
CA ARG A 41 -9.63 -1.65 -7.76
C ARG A 41 -10.86 -2.45 -7.33
N LYS A 42 -10.92 -2.92 -6.08
CA LYS A 42 -12.08 -3.63 -5.53
C LYS A 42 -13.20 -2.68 -5.11
N VAL A 43 -12.94 -1.38 -5.01
CA VAL A 43 -13.94 -0.38 -4.61
C VAL A 43 -14.97 -0.24 -5.73
N ARG A 44 -16.23 -0.52 -5.39
CA ARG A 44 -17.34 -0.35 -6.34
C ARG A 44 -17.52 1.11 -6.71
N LYS A 45 -17.90 1.35 -7.97
CA LYS A 45 -18.22 2.70 -8.46
C LYS A 45 -19.28 3.36 -7.57
N GLY A 46 -19.08 4.64 -7.23
CA GLY A 46 -19.97 5.39 -6.34
C GLY A 46 -19.75 5.13 -4.85
N LYS A 47 -18.71 4.37 -4.47
CA LYS A 47 -18.27 4.22 -3.09
C LYS A 47 -16.96 4.97 -2.87
N LEU A 48 -16.85 5.59 -1.70
CA LEU A 48 -15.64 6.25 -1.24
C LEU A 48 -14.92 5.32 -0.27
N VAL A 49 -13.61 5.16 -0.46
CA VAL A 49 -12.73 4.56 0.54
C VAL A 49 -11.72 5.63 0.96
N THR A 50 -11.44 5.69 2.26
CA THR A 50 -10.44 6.62 2.79
C THR A 50 -9.08 5.95 2.89
N VAL A 51 -8.02 6.76 2.96
CA VAL A 51 -6.67 6.27 3.19
C VAL A 51 -6.58 5.48 4.50
N THR A 52 -7.25 5.95 5.57
CA THR A 52 -7.32 5.24 6.86
C THR A 52 -7.92 3.85 6.71
N GLN A 53 -9.05 3.73 6.00
CA GLN A 53 -9.71 2.44 5.75
C GLN A 53 -8.83 1.48 4.95
N LEU A 54 -8.11 1.98 3.94
CA LEU A 54 -7.16 1.18 3.17
C LEU A 54 -6.01 0.69 4.05
N ARG A 55 -5.43 1.56 4.88
CA ARG A 55 -4.32 1.22 5.77
C ARG A 55 -4.72 0.18 6.83
N GLU A 56 -5.88 0.35 7.45
CA GLU A 56 -6.42 -0.62 8.43
C GLU A 56 -6.69 -1.98 7.78
N ARG A 57 -7.26 -1.98 6.56
CA ARG A 57 -7.52 -3.23 5.85
C ARG A 57 -6.22 -3.96 5.51
N LEU A 58 -5.22 -3.24 5.01
CA LEU A 58 -3.90 -3.81 4.73
C LEU A 58 -3.22 -4.33 6.00
N ALA A 59 -3.26 -3.57 7.10
CA ALA A 59 -2.70 -4.04 8.36
C ALA A 59 -3.34 -5.36 8.82
N LYS A 60 -4.67 -5.50 8.72
CA LYS A 60 -5.38 -6.74 9.04
C LYS A 60 -5.00 -7.89 8.12
N ASP A 61 -4.94 -7.66 6.80
CA ASP A 61 -4.63 -8.71 5.82
C ASP A 61 -3.21 -9.27 6.01
N PHE A 62 -2.27 -8.49 6.57
CA PHE A 62 -0.88 -8.88 6.84
C PHE A 62 -0.57 -9.16 8.33
N GLY A 63 -1.55 -9.06 9.23
CA GLY A 63 -1.34 -9.28 10.67
C GLY A 63 -0.44 -8.24 11.36
N ALA A 64 -0.48 -6.98 10.89
CA ALA A 64 0.19 -5.85 11.53
C ALA A 64 -0.71 -5.19 12.57
N ASP A 65 -0.11 -4.70 13.67
CA ASP A 65 -0.80 -4.02 14.76
C ASP A 65 -1.07 -2.55 14.44
N SER A 66 -0.20 -1.94 13.63
CA SER A 66 -0.26 -0.52 13.30
C SER A 66 -0.38 -0.28 11.79
N PRO A 67 -1.21 0.69 11.36
CA PRO A 67 -1.35 1.05 9.96
C PRO A 67 -0.04 1.57 9.36
N VAL A 68 0.01 1.45 8.04
CA VAL A 68 1.16 1.72 7.16
C VAL A 68 1.82 3.10 7.36
N LEU A 69 3.11 3.26 7.01
CA LEU A 69 3.80 4.57 6.86
C LEU A 69 3.37 5.30 5.59
#